data_AF-A0A953LKF1-F1
#
_entry.id   AF-A0A953LKF1-F1
#
_cell.length_a   1.000
_cell.length_b   1.000
_cell.length_c   1.000
_cell.angle_alpha   90.00
_cell.angle_beta   90.00
_cell.angle_gamma   90.00
#
_symmetry.space_group_name_H-M   'P 1'
#
loop_
_entity.id
_entity.type
_entity.pdbx_description
1 polymer ?
#
loop_
_entity_poly.entity_id
_entity_poly.type
_entity_poly.pdbx_seq_one_letter_code
_entity_poly.pdbx_strand_id
1 'polypeptide(L)'
;MKHKRNLIILGILLLLALTVVGLYLFVPLRGNIPYILRLRTQKVLAMALTGAAIAYATVVFQTITNNRILTPSIIGMDSVYQLFQTVMVFFWGSTTLQFVDQQINFLITVALMIGFALLLYQVLFRRDGTNLHFLLLMGIVMGTLFGSLTTFLQVLIDPNEYAGLQSRLFASVSRVN
;
A
#
# COMPACT_ATOMS: atom_id res chain seq x y z
N MET A 1 -0.06 8.58 -35.54
CA MET A 1 -0.37 9.84 -34.80
C MET A 1 -0.63 9.63 -33.30
N LYS A 2 -1.45 8.66 -32.87
CA LYS A 2 -1.74 8.41 -31.44
C LYS A 2 -0.50 8.15 -30.57
N HIS A 3 0.48 7.41 -31.07
CA HIS A 3 1.71 7.10 -30.30
C HIS A 3 2.57 8.34 -30.01
N LYS A 4 2.78 9.21 -31.01
CA LYS A 4 3.47 10.50 -30.84
C LYS A 4 2.76 11.40 -29.82
N ARG A 5 1.42 11.46 -29.86
CA ARG A 5 0.62 12.23 -28.90
C ARG A 5 0.78 11.71 -27.46
N ASN A 6 0.77 10.39 -27.26
CA ASN A 6 0.94 9.81 -25.93
C ASN A 6 2.36 10.07 -25.37
N LEU A 7 3.39 10.00 -26.22
CA LEU A 7 4.76 10.35 -25.83
C LEU A 7 4.89 11.81 -25.40
N ILE A 8 4.24 12.73 -26.11
CA ILE A 8 4.21 14.16 -25.74
C ILE A 8 3.53 14.35 -24.38
N ILE A 9 2.38 13.71 -24.15
CA ILE A 9 1.65 13.79 -22.88
C ILE A 9 2.52 13.25 -21.72
N LEU A 10 3.17 12.11 -21.91
CA LEU A 10 4.09 11.54 -20.91
C LEU A 10 5.26 12.48 -20.62
N GLY A 11 5.83 13.11 -21.64
CA GLY A 11 6.90 14.10 -21.47
C GLY A 11 6.46 15.31 -20.66
N ILE A 12 5.25 15.83 -20.91
CA ILE A 12 4.69 16.96 -20.15
C ILE A 12 4.46 16.57 -18.69
N LEU A 13 3.89 15.37 -18.43
CA LEU A 13 3.65 14.89 -17.06
C LEU A 13 4.96 14.68 -16.30
N LEU A 14 6.00 14.14 -16.94
CA LEU A 14 7.32 13.98 -16.35
C LEU A 14 7.92 15.34 -15.97
N LEU A 15 7.85 16.31 -16.87
CA LEU A 15 8.39 17.66 -16.63
C LEU A 15 7.66 18.35 -15.46
N LEU A 16 6.33 18.23 -15.42
CA LEU A 16 5.54 18.77 -14.32
C LEU A 16 5.89 18.10 -12.98
N ALA A 17 6.04 16.78 -12.96
CA ALA A 17 6.45 16.04 -11.76
C ALA A 17 7.84 16.48 -11.27
N LEU A 18 8.83 16.60 -12.17
CA LEU A 18 10.17 17.08 -11.83
C LEU A 18 10.16 18.52 -11.31
N THR A 19 9.31 19.37 -11.87
CA THR A 19 9.14 20.76 -11.41
C THR A 19 8.61 20.81 -9.98
N VAL A 20 7.57 20.02 -9.68
CA VAL A 20 7.00 19.94 -8.33
C VAL A 20 8.00 19.37 -7.32
N VAL A 21 8.77 18.35 -7.71
CA VAL A 21 9.84 17.79 -6.86
C VAL A 21 10.92 18.84 -6.60
N GLY A 22 11.34 19.59 -7.62
CA GLY A 22 12.30 20.68 -7.47
C GLY A 22 11.79 21.75 -6.50
N LEU A 23 10.54 22.20 -6.67
CA LEU A 23 9.92 23.16 -5.76
C LEU A 23 9.88 22.62 -4.32
N TYR A 24 9.52 21.36 -4.12
CA TYR A 24 9.50 20.72 -2.80
C TYR A 24 10.89 20.65 -2.17
N LEU A 25 11.94 20.37 -2.94
CA LEU A 25 13.31 20.28 -2.40
C LEU A 25 13.88 21.65 -2.02
N PHE A 26 13.65 22.68 -2.85
CA PHE A 26 14.36 23.96 -2.74
C PHE A 26 13.56 25.11 -2.13
N VAL A 27 12.24 24.97 -1.93
CA VAL A 27 11.39 26.09 -1.47
C VAL A 27 10.56 25.70 -0.22
N PRO A 28 10.53 26.54 0.83
CA PRO A 28 11.59 27.44 1.28
C PRO A 28 12.74 26.67 1.95
N LEU A 29 13.98 27.00 1.61
CA LEU A 29 15.18 26.58 2.34
C LEU A 29 15.53 27.66 3.37
N ARG A 30 15.20 27.44 4.64
CA ARG A 30 15.57 28.30 5.77
C ARG A 30 16.10 27.43 6.91
N GLY A 31 17.24 27.80 7.50
CA GLY A 31 17.88 27.04 8.58
C GLY A 31 18.98 26.07 8.09
N ASN A 32 19.06 24.88 8.68
CA ASN A 32 20.08 23.88 8.34
C ASN A 32 19.77 23.21 6.99
N ILE A 33 20.27 23.80 5.91
CA ILE A 33 20.08 23.37 4.52
C ILE A 33 20.44 21.89 4.29
N PRO A 34 21.63 21.38 4.68
CA PRO A 34 21.98 19.98 4.41
C PRO A 34 21.08 18.99 5.16
N TYR A 35 20.65 19.31 6.37
CA TYR A 35 19.70 18.49 7.12
C TYR A 35 18.32 18.44 6.44
N ILE A 36 17.79 19.59 6.05
CA ILE A 36 16.48 19.71 5.40
C ILE A 36 16.48 18.96 4.05
N LEU A 37 17.52 19.16 3.24
CA LEU A 37 17.65 18.50 1.94
C LEU A 37 17.74 16.98 2.10
N ARG A 38 18.47 16.46 3.10
CA ARG A 38 18.55 15.02 3.36
C ARG A 38 17.16 14.42 3.62
N LEU A 39 16.41 15.00 4.56
CA LEU A 39 15.07 14.52 4.91
C LEU A 39 14.10 14.61 3.72
N ARG A 40 14.07 15.74 3.00
CA ARG A 40 13.16 15.90 1.85
C ARG A 40 13.53 14.95 0.71
N THR A 41 14.82 14.69 0.50
CA THR A 41 15.28 13.73 -0.52
C THR A 41 14.89 12.31 -0.17
N GLN A 42 15.05 11.87 1.09
CA GLN A 42 14.58 10.55 1.55
C GLN A 42 13.07 10.37 1.31
N LYS A 43 12.27 11.42 1.58
CA LYS A 43 10.83 11.43 1.32
C LYS A 43 10.48 11.27 -0.16
N VAL A 44 11.15 12.02 -1.03
CA VAL A 44 10.95 11.93 -2.49
C VAL A 44 11.34 10.55 -3.01
N LEU A 45 12.48 10.00 -2.56
CA LEU A 45 12.92 8.66 -2.93
C LEU A 45 11.92 7.59 -2.47
N ALA A 46 11.38 7.70 -1.26
CA ALA A 46 10.35 6.79 -0.77
C ALA A 46 9.05 6.86 -1.58
N MET A 47 8.61 8.07 -1.98
CA MET A 47 7.45 8.22 -2.87
C MET A 47 7.71 7.61 -4.25
N ALA A 48 8.88 7.84 -4.83
CA ALA A 48 9.24 7.29 -6.14
C ALA A 48 9.31 5.75 -6.10
N LEU A 49 9.93 5.18 -5.08
CA LEU A 49 10.05 3.74 -4.88
C LEU A 49 8.67 3.08 -4.69
N THR A 50 7.84 3.62 -3.80
CA THR A 50 6.50 3.06 -3.54
C THR A 50 5.60 3.19 -4.76
N GLY A 51 5.61 4.33 -5.45
CA GLY A 51 4.86 4.53 -6.69
C GLY A 51 5.29 3.56 -7.80
N ALA A 52 6.60 3.37 -7.98
CA ALA A 52 7.11 2.40 -8.96
C ALA A 52 6.71 0.96 -8.63
N ALA A 53 6.77 0.57 -7.35
CA ALA A 53 6.35 -0.76 -6.90
C ALA A 53 4.85 -1.00 -7.13
N ILE A 54 3.98 -0.04 -6.78
CA ILE A 54 2.53 -0.13 -6.99
C ILE A 54 2.20 -0.20 -8.48
N ALA A 55 2.84 0.64 -9.30
CA ALA A 55 2.65 0.63 -10.75
C ALA A 55 3.06 -0.71 -11.36
N TYR A 56 4.23 -1.23 -10.99
CA TYR A 56 4.72 -2.52 -11.45
C TYR A 56 3.79 -3.67 -11.05
N ALA A 57 3.41 -3.74 -9.77
CA ALA A 57 2.49 -4.76 -9.26
C ALA A 57 1.14 -4.72 -9.99
N THR A 58 0.62 -3.51 -10.23
CA THR A 58 -0.65 -3.30 -10.96
C THR A 58 -0.55 -3.79 -12.40
N VAL A 59 0.47 -3.39 -13.16
CA VAL A 59 0.62 -3.78 -14.57
C VAL A 59 0.82 -5.30 -14.70
N VAL A 60 1.64 -5.90 -13.84
CA VAL A 60 1.83 -7.36 -13.81
C VAL A 60 0.52 -8.06 -13.52
N PHE A 61 -0.22 -7.60 -12.52
CA PHE A 61 -1.52 -8.18 -12.15
C PHE A 61 -2.55 -8.07 -13.26
N GLN A 62 -2.67 -6.90 -13.90
CA GLN A 62 -3.56 -6.67 -15.04
C GLN A 62 -3.19 -7.52 -16.25
N THR A 63 -1.90 -7.80 -16.44
CA THR A 63 -1.40 -8.65 -17.53
C THR A 63 -1.76 -10.11 -17.27
N ILE A 64 -1.54 -10.62 -16.04
CA ILE A 64 -1.89 -11.99 -15.65
C ILE A 64 -3.40 -12.22 -15.75
N THR A 65 -4.19 -11.25 -15.27
CA THR A 65 -5.65 -11.34 -15.28
C THR A 65 -6.28 -10.96 -16.62
N ASN A 66 -5.50 -10.46 -17.58
CA ASN A 66 -5.99 -9.90 -18.84
C ASN A 66 -7.16 -8.90 -18.65
N ASN A 67 -7.10 -8.08 -17.59
CA ASN A 67 -8.15 -7.14 -17.24
C ASN A 67 -7.55 -5.85 -16.67
N ARG A 68 -7.81 -4.74 -17.36
CA ARG A 68 -7.20 -3.43 -17.09
C ARG A 68 -7.84 -2.66 -15.92
N ILE A 69 -8.97 -3.13 -15.41
CA ILE A 69 -9.66 -2.48 -14.28
C ILE A 69 -9.10 -3.01 -12.96
N LEU A 70 -8.53 -4.21 -12.97
CA LEU A 70 -8.12 -4.88 -11.75
C LEU A 70 -6.81 -4.37 -11.20
N THR A 71 -6.76 -4.28 -9.89
CA THR A 71 -5.55 -4.05 -9.12
C THR A 71 -5.54 -5.06 -7.97
N PRO A 72 -4.37 -5.41 -7.42
CA PRO A 72 -4.28 -6.25 -6.22
C PRO A 72 -5.17 -5.73 -5.08
N SER A 73 -5.26 -4.41 -4.93
CA SER A 73 -6.09 -3.73 -3.93
C SER A 73 -7.59 -4.00 -4.11
N ILE A 74 -8.10 -4.07 -5.36
CA ILE A 74 -9.52 -4.35 -5.64
C ILE A 74 -9.93 -5.77 -5.20
N ILE A 75 -8.99 -6.73 -5.24
CA ILE A 75 -9.23 -8.10 -4.79
C ILE A 75 -9.19 -8.23 -3.25
N GLY A 76 -8.89 -7.15 -2.54
CA GLY A 76 -8.93 -7.10 -1.09
C GLY A 76 -7.58 -7.28 -0.40
N MET A 77 -6.47 -7.21 -1.13
CA MET A 77 -5.13 -7.30 -0.52
C MET A 77 -4.86 -6.17 0.48
N ASP A 78 -5.39 -4.97 0.23
CA ASP A 78 -5.30 -3.84 1.17
C ASP A 78 -6.13 -4.11 2.43
N SER A 79 -7.34 -4.67 2.28
CA SER A 79 -8.21 -5.03 3.42
C SER A 79 -7.57 -6.09 4.32
N VAL A 80 -6.83 -7.03 3.73
CA VAL A 80 -6.08 -8.07 4.46
C VAL A 80 -4.99 -7.43 5.33
N TYR A 81 -4.21 -6.50 4.77
CA TYR A 81 -3.20 -5.76 5.54
C TYR A 81 -3.85 -5.02 6.72
N GLN A 82 -4.94 -4.30 6.47
CA GLN A 82 -5.64 -3.53 7.51
C GLN A 82 -6.21 -4.43 8.60
N LEU A 83 -6.78 -5.58 8.23
CA LEU A 83 -7.30 -6.56 9.18
C LEU A 83 -6.19 -7.12 10.05
N PHE A 84 -5.07 -7.57 9.47
CA PHE A 84 -3.97 -8.13 10.25
C PHE A 84 -3.40 -7.13 11.25
N GLN A 85 -3.16 -5.88 10.81
CA GLN A 85 -2.68 -4.83 11.71
C GLN A 85 -3.68 -4.51 12.82
N THR A 86 -4.98 -4.49 12.49
CA THR A 86 -6.04 -4.25 13.47
C THR A 86 -6.15 -5.39 14.48
N VAL A 87 -6.09 -6.65 14.02
CA VAL A 87 -6.09 -7.85 14.89
C VAL A 87 -4.87 -7.86 15.81
N MET A 88 -3.69 -7.53 15.28
CA MET A 88 -2.47 -7.42 16.10
C MET A 88 -2.64 -6.39 17.23
N VAL A 89 -3.13 -5.19 16.91
CA VAL A 89 -3.36 -4.14 17.93
C VAL A 89 -4.49 -4.52 18.89
N PHE A 90 -5.56 -5.15 18.41
CA PHE A 90 -6.70 -5.54 19.23
C PHE A 90 -6.32 -6.54 20.34
N PHE A 91 -5.50 -7.55 20.03
CA PHE A 91 -5.13 -8.59 21.01
C PHE A 91 -3.91 -8.21 21.86
N TRP A 92 -2.91 -7.53 21.29
CA TRP A 92 -1.64 -7.28 21.96
C TRP A 92 -1.40 -5.81 22.34
N GLY A 93 -2.31 -4.90 22.00
CA GLY A 93 -2.12 -3.46 22.14
C GLY A 93 -1.06 -2.90 21.19
N SER A 94 -0.92 -1.57 21.12
CA SER A 94 0.11 -0.89 20.33
C SER A 94 1.49 -0.93 20.99
N THR A 95 1.56 -1.22 22.30
CA THR A 95 2.81 -1.27 23.07
C THR A 95 3.70 -2.44 22.67
N THR A 96 3.15 -3.63 22.45
CA THR A 96 3.91 -4.78 21.90
C THR A 96 4.51 -4.50 20.53
N LEU A 97 3.83 -3.68 19.72
CA LEU A 97 4.30 -3.23 18.41
C LEU A 97 5.31 -2.07 18.48
N GLN A 98 5.59 -1.52 19.66
CA GLN A 98 6.70 -0.59 19.88
C GLN A 98 7.98 -1.33 20.29
N PHE A 99 7.87 -2.52 20.89
CA PHE A 99 9.02 -3.34 21.30
C PHE A 99 9.57 -4.23 20.16
N VAL A 100 8.76 -4.54 19.15
CA VAL A 100 9.23 -5.22 17.94
C VAL A 100 9.82 -4.17 16.99
N ASP A 101 11.10 -4.35 16.65
CA ASP A 101 11.79 -3.54 15.64
C ASP A 101 10.90 -3.35 14.40
N GLN A 102 10.78 -2.11 13.91
CA GLN A 102 9.96 -1.77 12.75
C GLN A 102 10.27 -2.66 11.53
N GLN A 103 11.52 -3.12 11.40
CA GLN A 103 11.93 -4.06 10.35
C GLN A 103 11.35 -5.46 10.55
N ILE A 104 11.28 -5.95 11.78
CA ILE A 104 10.70 -7.26 12.10
C ILE A 104 9.20 -7.23 11.87
N ASN A 105 8.51 -6.16 12.29
CA ASN A 105 7.08 -6.01 12.02
C ASN A 105 6.78 -5.99 10.52
N PHE A 106 7.61 -5.30 9.73
CA PHE A 106 7.51 -5.31 8.28
C PHE A 106 7.67 -6.72 7.70
N LEU A 107 8.70 -7.46 8.10
CA LEU A 107 8.93 -8.83 7.62
C LEU A 107 7.79 -9.79 7.98
N ILE A 108 7.31 -9.75 9.22
CA ILE A 108 6.17 -10.57 9.66
C ILE A 108 4.92 -10.25 8.85
N THR A 109 4.65 -8.95 8.65
CA THR A 109 3.47 -8.52 7.90
C THR A 109 3.54 -8.96 6.44
N VAL A 110 4.69 -8.78 5.78
CA VAL A 110 4.90 -9.22 4.40
C VAL A 110 4.78 -10.74 4.28
N ALA A 111 5.39 -11.49 5.21
CA ALA A 111 5.30 -12.95 5.21
C ALA A 111 3.85 -13.44 5.39
N LEU A 112 3.08 -12.82 6.30
CA LEU A 112 1.67 -13.12 6.49
C LEU A 112 0.83 -12.76 5.25
N MET A 113 1.07 -11.62 4.63
CA MET A 113 0.36 -11.21 3.41
C MET A 113 0.65 -12.16 2.25
N ILE A 114 1.91 -12.58 2.06
CA ILE A 114 2.29 -13.56 1.04
C ILE A 114 1.64 -14.92 1.35
N GLY A 115 1.72 -15.37 2.61
CA GLY A 115 1.09 -16.63 3.03
C GLY A 115 -0.42 -16.64 2.82
N PHE A 116 -1.09 -15.54 3.16
CA PHE A 116 -2.53 -15.37 2.92
C PHE A 116 -2.86 -15.36 1.42
N ALA A 117 -2.08 -14.64 0.62
CA ALA A 117 -2.27 -14.61 -0.84
C ALA A 117 -2.11 -16.00 -1.46
N LEU A 118 -1.11 -16.77 -1.03
CA LEU A 118 -0.89 -18.16 -1.49
C LEU A 118 -2.02 -19.09 -1.05
N LEU A 119 -2.49 -18.97 0.19
CA LEU A 119 -3.64 -19.74 0.68
C LEU A 119 -4.89 -19.44 -0.15
N LEU A 120 -5.18 -18.15 -0.38
CA LEU A 120 -6.32 -17.72 -1.18
C LEU A 120 -6.20 -18.24 -2.62
N TYR A 121 -5.02 -18.13 -3.23
CA TYR A 121 -4.74 -18.70 -4.54
C TYR A 121 -4.98 -20.21 -4.57
N GLN A 122 -4.45 -20.96 -3.59
CA GLN A 122 -4.61 -22.42 -3.54
C GLN A 122 -6.06 -22.85 -3.33
N VAL A 123 -6.83 -22.17 -2.47
CA VAL A 123 -8.24 -22.48 -2.21
C VAL A 123 -9.10 -22.18 -3.44
N LEU A 124 -8.79 -21.10 -4.15
CA LEU A 124 -9.60 -20.58 -5.24
C LEU A 124 -9.30 -21.29 -6.57
N PHE A 125 -8.04 -21.61 -6.86
CA PHE A 125 -7.62 -22.25 -8.11
C PHE A 125 -7.52 -23.78 -8.01
N ARG A 126 -7.78 -24.40 -6.85
CA ARG A 126 -7.84 -25.87 -6.70
C ARG A 126 -8.95 -26.54 -7.51
N ARG A 127 -9.92 -25.78 -8.03
CA ARG A 127 -10.95 -26.29 -8.95
C ARG A 127 -10.61 -25.86 -10.37
N ASP A 128 -10.29 -26.85 -11.20
CA ASP A 128 -10.05 -26.68 -12.63
C ASP A 128 -11.23 -25.93 -13.27
N GLY A 129 -10.94 -24.82 -13.95
CA GLY A 129 -11.94 -24.04 -14.70
C GLY A 129 -12.54 -22.84 -13.98
N THR A 130 -11.91 -22.30 -12.93
CA THR A 130 -12.39 -21.03 -12.34
C THR A 130 -12.31 -19.89 -13.34
N ASN A 131 -13.50 -19.42 -13.76
CA ASN A 131 -13.63 -18.19 -14.52
C ASN A 131 -12.97 -17.04 -13.75
N LEU A 132 -12.18 -16.22 -14.43
CA LEU A 132 -11.57 -15.01 -13.85
C LEU A 132 -12.61 -14.21 -13.04
N HIS A 133 -13.84 -14.08 -13.56
CA HIS A 133 -14.94 -13.42 -12.86
C HIS A 133 -15.25 -13.98 -11.46
N PHE A 134 -15.15 -15.29 -11.26
CA PHE A 134 -15.38 -15.92 -9.95
C PHE A 134 -14.27 -15.57 -8.95
N LEU A 135 -13.01 -15.58 -9.40
CA LEU A 135 -11.85 -15.15 -8.61
C LEU A 135 -12.03 -13.71 -8.14
N LEU A 136 -12.50 -12.83 -9.02
CA LEU A 136 -12.70 -11.42 -8.72
C LEU A 136 -13.88 -11.21 -7.77
N LEU A 137 -15.01 -11.87 -8.01
CA LEU A 137 -16.18 -11.78 -7.16
C LEU A 137 -15.83 -12.26 -5.75
N MET A 138 -15.14 -13.39 -5.61
CA MET A 138 -14.69 -13.89 -4.32
C MET A 138 -13.73 -12.90 -3.64
N GLY A 139 -12.75 -12.37 -4.38
CA GLY A 139 -11.82 -11.36 -3.86
C GLY A 139 -12.53 -10.13 -3.31
N ILE A 140 -13.47 -9.56 -4.07
CA ILE A 140 -14.25 -8.40 -3.63
C ILE A 140 -15.09 -8.75 -2.40
N VAL A 141 -15.80 -9.89 -2.39
CA VAL A 141 -16.61 -10.32 -1.24
C VAL A 141 -15.74 -10.51 0.01
N MET A 142 -14.60 -11.19 -0.12
CA MET A 142 -13.65 -11.35 0.99
C MET A 142 -13.06 -10.02 1.44
N GLY A 143 -12.70 -9.14 0.50
CA GLY A 143 -12.22 -7.79 0.79
C GLY A 143 -13.24 -6.95 1.58
N THR A 144 -14.53 -7.05 1.23
CA THR A 144 -15.61 -6.39 1.98
C THR A 144 -15.84 -7.00 3.35
N LEU A 145 -15.77 -8.33 3.47
CA LEU A 145 -15.85 -9.03 4.76
C LEU A 145 -14.71 -8.59 5.69
N PHE A 146 -13.47 -8.60 5.21
CA PHE A 146 -12.31 -8.17 5.98
C PHE A 146 -12.37 -6.69 6.33
N GLY A 147 -12.85 -5.82 5.42
CA GLY A 147 -13.06 -4.42 5.73
C GLY A 147 -14.11 -4.20 6.83
N SER A 148 -15.20 -4.97 6.79
CA SER A 148 -16.27 -4.91 7.80
C SER A 148 -15.79 -5.40 9.16
N LEU A 149 -15.05 -6.51 9.20
CA LEU A 149 -14.43 -7.04 10.40
C LEU A 149 -13.37 -6.07 10.97
N THR A 150 -12.56 -5.48 10.10
CA THR A 150 -11.59 -4.45 10.47
C THR A 150 -12.28 -3.27 11.15
N THR A 151 -13.35 -2.76 10.54
CA THR A 151 -14.12 -1.62 11.10
C THR A 151 -14.74 -1.98 12.44
N PHE A 152 -15.32 -3.18 12.55
CA PHE A 152 -15.88 -3.69 13.81
C PHE A 152 -14.83 -3.74 14.92
N LEU A 153 -13.67 -4.32 14.64
CA LEU A 153 -12.58 -4.39 15.62
C LEU A 153 -12.05 -3.00 15.99
N GLN A 154 -11.92 -2.09 15.01
CA GLN A 154 -11.46 -0.72 15.25
C GLN A 154 -12.36 0.07 16.21
N VAL A 155 -13.68 -0.18 16.18
CA VAL A 155 -14.64 0.45 17.12
C VAL A 155 -14.47 -0.08 18.55
N LEU A 156 -14.01 -1.33 18.71
CA LEU A 156 -13.79 -1.95 20.02
C LEU A 156 -12.44 -1.61 20.64
N ILE A 157 -11.48 -1.11 19.86
CA ILE A 157 -10.14 -0.74 20.32
C ILE A 157 -10.21 0.56 21.13
N ASP A 158 -9.43 0.64 22.21
CA ASP A 158 -9.28 1.87 22.99
C ASP A 158 -8.80 3.04 22.11
N PRO A 159 -9.34 4.27 22.27
CA PRO A 159 -9.03 5.41 21.39
C PRO A 159 -7.53 5.73 21.25
N ASN A 160 -6.75 5.54 22.32
CA ASN A 160 -5.30 5.76 22.32
C ASN A 160 -4.57 4.74 21.42
N GLU A 161 -4.98 3.48 21.49
CA GLU A 161 -4.45 2.38 20.71
C GLU A 161 -4.87 2.52 19.23
N TYR A 162 -6.11 2.94 19.00
CA TYR A 162 -6.64 3.22 17.68
C TYR A 162 -5.90 4.37 16.99
N ALA A 163 -5.56 5.46 17.69
CA ALA A 163 -4.79 6.55 17.10
C ALA A 163 -3.41 6.09 16.58
N GLY A 164 -2.74 5.22 17.34
CA GLY A 164 -1.50 4.58 16.93
C GLY A 164 -1.69 3.72 15.66
N LEU A 165 -2.71 2.85 15.66
CA LEU A 165 -3.07 2.00 14.52
C LEU A 165 -3.42 2.84 13.28
N GLN A 166 -4.29 3.83 13.42
CA GLN A 166 -4.74 4.72 12.36
C GLN A 166 -3.56 5.38 11.67
N SER A 167 -2.60 5.88 12.46
CA SER A 167 -1.39 6.48 11.91
C SER A 167 -0.67 5.50 10.98
N ARG A 168 -0.60 4.21 11.29
CA ARG A 168 0.10 3.19 10.48
C ARG A 168 -0.69 2.73 9.26
N LEU A 169 -2.02 2.66 9.37
CA LEU A 169 -2.90 2.28 8.26
C LEU A 169 -2.90 3.34 7.15
N PHE A 170 -2.78 4.62 7.51
CA PHE A 170 -2.60 5.69 6.53
C PHE A 170 -1.12 5.87 6.19
N ALA A 171 -0.78 5.67 4.92
CA ALA A 171 0.56 5.98 4.42
C ALA A 171 0.88 7.47 4.66
N SER A 172 1.99 7.73 5.36
CA SER A 172 2.48 9.09 5.59
C SER A 172 3.95 9.17 5.24
N VAL A 173 4.22 9.93 4.18
CA VAL A 173 5.58 10.23 3.72
C VAL A 173 6.35 11.03 4.77
N SER A 174 5.65 11.72 5.68
CA SER A 174 6.27 12.51 6.75
C SER A 174 7.07 11.68 7.75
N ARG A 175 6.82 10.36 7.86
CA ARG A 175 7.49 9.45 8.79
C ARG A 175 8.72 8.74 8.22
N VAL A 176 9.07 9.01 6.97
CA VAL A 176 10.28 8.46 6.35
C VAL A 176 11.49 9.26 6.84
N ASN A 177 12.32 8.64 7.68
CA ASN A 177 13.48 9.25 8.34
C ASN A 177 14.73 8.36 8.18
#